data_AF-A0A174F2L2-F1
#
_entry.id   AF-A0A174F2L2-F1
#
_cell.length_a   1.000
_cell.length_b   1.000
_cell.length_c   1.000
_cell.angle_alpha   90.00
_cell.angle_beta   90.00
_cell.angle_gamma   90.00
#
_symmetry.space_group_name_H-M   'P 1'
#
loop_
_entity.id
_entity.type
_entity.pdbx_description
1 polymer ?
#
loop_
_entity_poly.entity_id
_entity_poly.type
_entity_poly.pdbx_seq_one_letter_code
_entity_poly.pdbx_strand_id
1 'polypeptide(L)'
;MEIKLKDFIGKHKLSGVDYVPSPEGNNILFCLDGIKYILVENEYDGYRSYMDGLDITDKKISHVFPAQVVECVYEAEIDNWESDILFMFSLDGKLILEIGTEMVNDQYPCAVFAYYPENMDINSTK
;
A
#
# COMPACT_ATOMS: atom_id res chain seq x y z
N MET A 1 8.94 5.29 -17.19
CA MET A 1 9.04 3.90 -16.70
C MET A 1 7.89 3.76 -15.74
N GLU A 2 7.00 2.82 -15.99
CA GLU A 2 5.83 2.57 -15.13
C GLU A 2 6.32 1.89 -13.85
N ILE A 3 5.92 2.40 -12.68
CA ILE A 3 6.29 1.86 -11.36
C ILE A 3 5.25 0.82 -10.96
N LYS A 4 5.66 -0.33 -10.43
CA LYS A 4 4.76 -1.41 -10.02
C LYS A 4 5.00 -1.79 -8.56
N LEU A 5 3.97 -2.32 -7.89
CA LEU A 5 4.07 -2.75 -6.49
C LEU A 5 5.20 -3.76 -6.27
N LYS A 6 5.37 -4.72 -7.19
CA LYS A 6 6.46 -5.70 -7.18
C LYS A 6 7.88 -5.12 -7.26
N ASP A 7 8.02 -3.85 -7.67
CA ASP A 7 9.32 -3.18 -7.73
C ASP A 7 9.82 -2.78 -6.33
N PHE A 8 8.95 -2.86 -5.31
CA PHE A 8 9.27 -2.55 -3.91
C PHE A 8 9.61 -3.79 -3.07
N ILE A 9 9.87 -4.95 -3.66
CA ILE A 9 10.22 -6.15 -2.87
C ILE A 9 11.57 -5.94 -2.14
N GLY A 10 11.58 -6.26 -0.86
CA GLY A 10 12.77 -6.22 0.00
C GLY A 10 12.68 -5.15 1.10
N LYS A 11 13.85 -4.72 1.60
CA LYS A 11 13.91 -3.80 2.74
C LYS A 11 13.88 -2.34 2.33
N HIS A 12 12.97 -1.61 2.94
CA HIS A 12 12.75 -0.19 2.68
C HIS A 12 12.56 0.60 3.98
N LYS A 13 12.55 1.93 3.87
CA LYS A 13 12.24 2.85 4.96
C LYS A 13 10.88 3.50 4.77
N LEU A 14 9.89 3.06 5.52
CA LEU A 14 8.57 3.67 5.55
C LEU A 14 8.56 4.85 6.53
N SER A 15 8.08 6.02 6.11
CA SER A 15 8.06 7.23 6.96
C SER A 15 6.76 8.04 6.91
N GLY A 16 5.72 7.49 6.30
CA GLY A 16 4.41 8.11 6.28
C GLY A 16 3.41 7.26 5.51
N VAL A 17 2.17 7.26 5.98
CA VAL A 17 1.03 6.56 5.35
C VAL A 17 -0.20 7.44 5.54
N ASP A 18 -0.99 7.68 4.51
CA ASP A 18 -2.23 8.43 4.61
C ASP A 18 -3.32 7.79 3.77
N TYR A 19 -4.56 7.94 4.23
CA TYR A 19 -5.75 7.61 3.45
C TYR A 19 -6.52 8.90 3.21
N VAL A 20 -6.68 9.26 1.93
CA VAL A 20 -7.33 10.50 1.52
C VAL A 20 -8.55 10.14 0.70
N PRO A 21 -9.73 10.07 1.33
CA PRO A 21 -10.98 9.90 0.62
C PRO A 21 -11.19 11.06 -0.35
N SER A 22 -11.70 10.76 -1.54
CA SER A 22 -12.10 11.79 -2.48
C SER A 22 -13.37 11.39 -3.23
N PRO A 23 -14.13 12.34 -3.79
CA PRO A 23 -15.27 12.04 -4.66
C PRO A 23 -14.88 11.49 -6.05
N GLU A 24 -13.57 11.40 -6.33
CA GLU A 24 -12.95 10.96 -7.60
C GLU A 24 -12.09 9.69 -7.41
N GLY A 25 -12.04 9.14 -6.19
CA GLY A 25 -11.33 7.91 -5.84
C GLY A 25 -10.68 8.03 -4.48
N ASN A 26 -10.72 6.95 -3.69
CA ASN A 26 -9.91 6.94 -2.48
C ASN A 26 -8.44 6.88 -2.89
N ASN A 27 -7.63 7.71 -2.25
CA ASN A 27 -6.20 7.75 -2.49
C ASN A 27 -5.47 7.20 -1.28
N ILE A 28 -4.53 6.29 -1.53
CA ILE A 28 -3.59 5.83 -0.52
C ILE A 28 -2.27 6.53 -0.80
N LEU A 29 -1.72 7.21 0.20
CA LEU A 29 -0.41 7.84 0.11
C LEU A 29 0.56 7.10 1.03
N PHE A 30 1.77 6.87 0.57
CA PHE A 30 2.83 6.36 1.44
C PHE A 30 4.20 6.93 1.06
N CYS A 31 5.08 7.06 2.05
CA CYS A 31 6.44 7.56 1.85
C CYS A 31 7.42 6.41 2.08
N LEU A 32 8.06 5.94 1.02
CA LEU A 32 9.01 4.84 1.03
C LEU A 32 10.37 5.34 0.52
N ASP A 33 11.42 5.14 1.32
CA ASP A 33 12.77 5.64 1.07
C ASP A 33 12.86 7.15 0.80
N GLY A 34 11.94 7.92 1.40
CA GLY A 34 11.85 9.37 1.23
C GLY A 34 11.13 9.82 -0.06
N ILE A 35 10.66 8.87 -0.88
CA ILE A 35 9.83 9.14 -2.07
C ILE A 35 8.37 8.93 -1.68
N LYS A 36 7.50 9.87 -2.07
CA LYS A 36 6.07 9.78 -1.82
C LYS A 36 5.38 9.18 -3.03
N TYR A 37 4.53 8.21 -2.76
CA TYR A 37 3.73 7.51 -3.75
C TYR A 37 2.26 7.72 -3.46
N ILE A 38 1.46 7.64 -4.52
CA ILE A 38 0.00 7.60 -4.47
C ILE A 38 -0.48 6.35 -5.20
N LEU A 39 -1.40 5.60 -4.57
CA LEU A 39 -2.30 4.72 -5.29
C LEU A 39 -3.69 5.35 -5.34
N VAL A 40 -4.32 5.27 -6.51
CA VAL A 40 -5.66 5.80 -6.75
C VAL A 40 -6.60 4.62 -6.98
N GLU A 41 -7.66 4.54 -6.18
CA GLU A 41 -8.78 3.64 -6.46
C GLU A 41 -9.62 4.18 -7.63
N ASN A 42 -9.95 3.32 -8.59
CA ASN A 42 -10.80 3.65 -9.72
C ASN A 42 -12.28 3.59 -9.32
N GLU A 43 -12.95 4.73 -9.22
CA GLU A 43 -14.38 4.77 -8.90
C GLU A 43 -15.29 4.50 -10.11
N TYR A 44 -14.72 4.56 -11.31
CA TYR A 44 -15.47 4.48 -12.56
C TYR A 44 -15.57 3.05 -13.09
N ASP A 45 -14.96 2.08 -12.41
CA ASP A 45 -15.01 0.67 -12.78
C ASP A 45 -16.28 -0.07 -12.27
N GLY A 46 -17.16 0.65 -11.57
CA GLY A 46 -18.40 0.13 -11.01
C GLY A 46 -18.22 -0.32 -9.56
N TYR A 47 -18.57 -1.58 -9.27
CA TYR A 47 -18.35 -2.19 -7.94
C TYR A 47 -17.00 -2.94 -7.89
N ARG A 48 -16.05 -2.59 -8.77
CA ARG A 48 -14.85 -3.39 -9.04
C ARG A 48 -13.62 -2.86 -8.29
N SER A 49 -13.69 -1.63 -7.75
CA SER A 49 -12.75 -1.08 -6.76
C SER A 49 -11.29 -1.42 -7.08
N TYR A 50 -10.85 -1.22 -8.32
CA TYR A 50 -9.50 -1.57 -8.76
C TYR A 50 -8.53 -0.45 -8.38
N MET A 51 -7.29 -0.76 -7.98
CA MET A 51 -6.25 0.26 -7.86
C MET A 51 -5.66 0.58 -9.24
N ASP A 52 -6.05 1.73 -9.81
CA ASP A 52 -5.81 2.10 -11.21
C ASP A 52 -4.33 2.34 -11.51
N GLY A 53 -3.62 2.98 -10.58
CA GLY A 53 -2.25 3.44 -10.83
C GLY A 53 -1.46 3.72 -9.57
N LEU A 54 -0.14 3.55 -9.71
CA LEU A 54 0.88 3.87 -8.72
C LEU A 54 1.82 4.94 -9.31
N ASP A 55 1.84 6.12 -8.69
CA ASP A 55 2.63 7.25 -9.17
C ASP A 55 3.44 7.90 -8.05
N ILE A 56 4.54 8.56 -8.42
CA ILE A 56 5.24 9.50 -7.52
C ILE A 56 4.40 10.78 -7.42
N THR A 57 4.28 11.33 -6.21
CA THR A 57 3.44 12.50 -5.97
C THR A 57 4.10 13.54 -5.08
N ASP A 58 3.70 14.80 -5.26
CA ASP A 58 4.03 15.89 -4.34
C ASP A 58 2.93 16.12 -3.28
N LYS A 59 1.84 15.33 -3.30
CA LYS A 59 0.77 15.44 -2.30
C LYS A 59 1.32 15.33 -0.88
N LYS A 60 0.70 16.06 0.04
CA LYS A 60 1.10 16.06 1.46
C LYS A 60 0.59 14.78 2.13
N ILE A 61 1.49 14.09 2.84
CA ILE A 61 1.15 13.04 3.79
C ILE A 61 1.03 13.70 5.17
N SER A 62 -0.13 13.58 5.81
CA SER A 62 -0.41 14.22 7.10
C SER A 62 0.15 13.40 8.26
N HIS A 63 0.08 12.07 8.15
CA HIS A 63 0.58 11.15 9.17
C HIS A 63 2.01 10.71 8.83
N VAL A 64 2.98 11.53 9.25
CA VAL A 64 4.41 11.25 9.12
C VAL A 64 5.01 10.80 10.45
N PHE A 65 6.00 9.93 10.38
CA PHE A 65 6.67 9.36 11.54
C PHE A 65 8.16 9.15 11.26
N PRO A 66 9.02 8.99 12.29
CA PRO A 66 10.42 8.64 12.07
C PRO A 66 10.53 7.39 11.19
N ALA A 67 11.43 7.40 10.21
CA ALA A 67 11.55 6.30 9.26
C ALA A 67 11.75 4.94 9.96
N GLN A 68 10.89 3.98 9.64
CA GLN A 68 10.91 2.60 10.12
C GLN A 68 11.42 1.69 9.01
N VAL A 69 12.31 0.76 9.34
CA VAL A 69 12.69 -0.28 8.38
C VAL A 69 11.54 -1.28 8.28
N VAL A 70 11.10 -1.57 7.07
CA VAL A 70 10.05 -2.55 6.77
C VAL A 70 10.55 -3.57 5.75
N GLU A 71 10.04 -4.79 5.83
CA GLU A 71 10.20 -5.82 4.79
C GLU A 71 8.96 -5.79 3.90
N CYS A 72 9.16 -5.55 2.62
CA CYS A 72 8.11 -5.50 1.62
C CYS A 72 8.05 -6.83 0.85
N VAL A 73 6.86 -7.43 0.81
CA VAL A 73 6.58 -8.68 0.12
C VAL A 73 5.46 -8.44 -0.89
N TYR A 74 5.65 -8.93 -2.10
CA TYR A 74 4.67 -8.84 -3.17
C TYR A 74 4.02 -10.19 -3.40
N GLU A 75 2.69 -10.22 -3.50
CA GLU A 75 1.93 -11.42 -3.83
C GLU A 75 1.11 -11.20 -5.10
N ALA A 76 1.36 -12.08 -6.08
CA ALA A 76 0.64 -12.11 -7.34
C ALA A 76 -0.60 -13.03 -7.30
N GLU A 77 -0.74 -13.83 -6.25
CA GLU A 77 -1.82 -14.80 -6.11
C GLU A 77 -2.14 -15.04 -4.63
N ILE A 78 -3.41 -14.91 -4.24
CA ILE A 78 -3.91 -15.21 -2.89
C ILE A 78 -5.11 -16.15 -3.02
N ASP A 79 -5.09 -17.27 -2.29
CA ASP A 79 -6.16 -18.28 -2.30
C ASP A 79 -6.54 -18.80 -3.72
N ASN A 80 -5.56 -18.89 -4.62
CA ASN A 80 -5.69 -19.22 -6.06
C ASN A 80 -6.40 -18.15 -6.91
N TRP A 81 -6.52 -16.93 -6.40
CA TRP A 81 -6.99 -15.77 -7.15
C TRP A 81 -5.82 -14.87 -7.50
N GLU A 82 -5.79 -14.37 -8.73
CA GLU A 82 -4.79 -13.39 -9.15
C GLU A 82 -4.94 -12.11 -8.34
N SER A 83 -3.84 -11.64 -7.80
CA SER A 83 -3.75 -10.46 -6.95
C SER A 83 -2.58 -9.58 -7.39
N ASP A 84 -2.61 -8.32 -6.98
CA ASP A 84 -1.52 -7.37 -7.13
C ASP A 84 -1.37 -6.62 -5.80
N ILE A 85 -0.79 -7.28 -4.79
CA ILE A 85 -0.71 -6.75 -3.42
C ILE A 85 0.73 -6.63 -2.96
N LEU A 86 0.99 -5.51 -2.27
CA LEU A 86 2.19 -5.29 -1.49
C LEU A 86 1.85 -5.32 0.00
N PHE A 87 2.52 -6.21 0.71
CA PHE A 87 2.54 -6.26 2.16
C PHE A 87 3.82 -5.61 2.67
N MET A 88 3.72 -4.82 3.73
CA MET A 88 4.85 -4.25 4.45
C MET A 88 4.82 -4.74 5.89
N PHE A 89 5.85 -5.47 6.30
CA PHE A 89 6.00 -6.02 7.63
C PHE A 89 7.05 -5.27 8.43
N SER A 90 6.87 -5.22 9.74
CA SER A 90 7.95 -4.91 10.69
C SER A 90 9.06 -5.97 10.61
N LEU A 91 10.22 -5.68 11.21
CA LEU A 91 11.32 -6.65 11.25
C LEU A 91 11.02 -7.87 12.13
N ASP A 92 10.04 -7.78 13.04
CA ASP A 92 9.53 -8.91 13.82
C ASP A 92 8.39 -9.68 13.13
N GLY A 93 8.04 -9.31 11.89
CA GLY A 93 7.10 -10.05 11.03
C GLY A 93 5.62 -9.69 11.24
N LYS A 94 5.32 -8.58 11.90
CA LYS A 94 3.94 -8.08 12.05
C LYS A 94 3.56 -7.20 10.85
N LEU A 95 2.36 -7.39 10.34
CA LEU A 95 1.85 -6.60 9.21
C LEU A 95 1.66 -5.13 9.64
N ILE A 96 2.22 -4.19 8.88
CA ILE A 96 2.05 -2.75 9.09
C ILE A 96 1.10 -2.17 8.04
N LEU A 97 1.30 -2.52 6.77
CA LEU A 97 0.53 -1.97 5.67
C LEU A 97 0.29 -3.05 4.60
N GLU A 98 -0.92 -3.12 4.10
CA GLU A 98 -1.34 -3.94 2.98
C GLU A 98 -2.06 -3.04 1.97
N ILE A 99 -1.56 -3.03 0.72
CA ILE A 99 -2.08 -2.19 -0.36
C ILE A 99 -2.08 -2.94 -1.68
N GLY A 100 -3.10 -2.72 -2.50
CA GLY A 100 -3.17 -3.28 -3.85
C GLY A 100 -4.57 -3.73 -4.23
N THR A 101 -4.66 -4.75 -5.08
CA THR A 101 -5.94 -5.30 -5.55
C THR A 101 -5.96 -6.82 -5.47
N GLU A 102 -6.98 -7.38 -4.82
CA GLU A 102 -7.28 -8.82 -4.86
C GLU A 102 -8.19 -9.16 -6.03
N MET A 103 -8.14 -10.42 -6.47
CA MET A 103 -9.05 -10.99 -7.47
C MET A 103 -9.09 -10.15 -8.75
N VAL A 104 -7.91 -9.72 -9.21
CA VAL A 104 -7.67 -8.81 -10.35
C VAL A 104 -8.50 -9.19 -11.59
N ASN A 105 -8.63 -10.50 -11.85
CA ASN A 105 -9.34 -11.03 -13.02
C ASN A 105 -10.78 -11.51 -12.74
N ASP A 106 -11.30 -11.32 -11.53
CA ASP A 106 -12.68 -11.68 -11.19
C ASP A 106 -13.70 -10.63 -11.70
N GLN A 107 -14.99 -10.96 -11.58
CA GLN A 107 -16.06 -10.00 -11.79
C GLN A 107 -16.02 -8.87 -10.76
N TYR A 108 -15.53 -9.15 -9.55
CA TYR A 108 -15.46 -8.21 -8.42
C TYR A 108 -14.03 -8.15 -7.83
N PRO A 109 -13.08 -7.48 -8.49
CA PRO A 109 -11.82 -7.15 -7.83
C PRO A 109 -12.07 -6.28 -6.59
N CYS A 110 -11.09 -6.24 -5.70
CA CYS A 110 -11.19 -5.52 -4.44
C CYS A 110 -9.91 -4.76 -4.13
N ALA A 111 -9.98 -3.43 -4.07
CA ALA A 111 -8.90 -2.61 -3.57
C ALA A 111 -8.72 -2.88 -2.08
N VAL A 112 -7.50 -3.20 -1.70
CA VAL A 112 -7.14 -3.45 -0.32
C VAL A 112 -6.36 -2.25 0.21
N PHE A 113 -6.80 -1.77 1.37
CA PHE A 113 -6.05 -0.87 2.22
C PHE A 113 -6.26 -1.28 3.67
N ALA A 114 -5.24 -1.91 4.26
CA ALA A 114 -5.23 -2.22 5.68
C ALA A 114 -3.95 -1.66 6.31
N TYR A 115 -4.12 -0.85 7.37
CA TYR A 115 -3.02 -0.15 8.02
C TYR A 115 -3.07 -0.37 9.54
N TYR A 116 -1.98 -0.92 10.07
CA TYR A 116 -1.81 -1.35 11.47
C TYR A 116 -0.60 -0.65 12.09
N PRO A 117 -0.67 0.67 12.36
CA PRO A 117 0.47 1.44 12.86
C PRO A 117 1.02 0.93 14.20
N GLU A 118 0.18 0.32 15.03
CA GLU A 118 0.57 -0.30 16.30
C GLU A 118 1.65 -1.39 16.16
N ASN A 119 1.75 -2.00 14.98
CA ASN A 119 2.73 -3.05 14.68
C ASN A 119 4.12 -2.52 14.31
N MET A 120 4.30 -1.21 14.16
CA MET A 120 5.62 -0.63 13.88
C MET A 120 6.60 -0.85 15.04
N ASP A 121 7.87 -1.09 14.70
CA ASP A 121 8.95 -1.32 15.68
C ASP A 121 9.09 -0.19 16.71
N ILE A 122 8.85 1.07 16.32
CA ILE A 122 8.88 2.23 17.24
C ILE A 122 7.84 2.17 18.36
N ASN A 123 6.73 1.44 18.14
CA ASN A 123 5.66 1.26 19.11
C ASN A 123 5.90 0.05 20.03
N SER A 124 6.93 -0.76 19.75
CA SER A 124 7.32 -1.86 20.62
C SER A 124 8.05 -1.32 21.84
N THR A 125 7.41 -1.34 23.01
CA THR A 125 8.09 -1.25 24.30
C THR A 125 8.96 -2.49 24.47
N LYS A 126 10.28 -2.33 24.26
CA LYS A 126 11.27 -3.34 24.64
C LYS A 126 11.35 -3.53 26.14
#